data_AF-A0A7S4BW50-F1
#
_entry.id   AF-A0A7S4BW50-F1
#
_cell.length_a   1.000
_cell.length_b   1.000
_cell.length_c   1.000
_cell.angle_alpha   90.00
_cell.angle_beta   90.00
_cell.angle_gamma   90.00
#
_symmetry.space_group_name_H-M   'P 1'
#
loop_
_entity.id
_entity.type
_entity.pdbx_description
1 polymer ?
#
loop_
_entity_poly.entity_id
_entity_poly.type
_entity_poly.pdbx_seq_one_letter_code
_entity_poly.pdbx_strand_id
1 'polypeptide(L)'
;FEQAAAAKNRRDCVDQHESCAAWASGGECMSNPAGMAPVCRASCAICESDKLHDTNLTCPFWASTGDCETNLAFMSKSCAFSCARRKYALTGIPRNADGTVRMANAVEMAICV
;
A
#
# COMPACT_ATOMS: atom_id res chain seq x y z
N PHE A 1 17.35 34.54 -9.85
CA PHE A 1 16.74 34.16 -8.57
C PHE A 1 15.79 33.01 -8.83
N GLU A 2 16.09 31.92 -8.12
CA GLU A 2 15.37 30.66 -7.92
C GLU A 2 14.50 30.05 -9.03
N GLN A 3 14.95 28.88 -9.49
CA GLN A 3 14.12 27.68 -9.51
C GLN A 3 14.97 26.51 -9.02
N ALA A 4 15.11 26.41 -7.71
CA ALA A 4 15.48 25.16 -7.04
C ALA A 4 14.25 24.26 -6.97
N ALA A 5 13.80 23.74 -8.11
CA ALA A 5 12.89 22.60 -8.12
C ALA A 5 13.74 21.38 -7.80
N ALA A 6 13.71 20.98 -6.53
CA ALA A 6 14.42 19.83 -6.00
C ALA A 6 14.33 18.65 -6.97
N ALA A 7 15.47 18.22 -7.50
CA ALA A 7 15.61 16.92 -8.12
C ALA A 7 15.28 15.89 -7.04
N LYS A 8 14.00 15.53 -6.95
CA LYS A 8 13.43 14.63 -5.95
C LYS A 8 14.20 13.33 -6.04
N ASN A 9 15.07 13.11 -5.07
CA ASN A 9 15.90 11.93 -5.01
C ASN A 9 14.97 10.72 -4.98
N ARG A 10 14.99 9.87 -6.01
CA ARG A 10 14.22 8.62 -6.05
C ARG A 10 14.54 7.67 -4.88
N ARG A 11 15.59 7.97 -4.12
CA ARG A 11 15.96 7.25 -2.90
C ARG A 11 15.21 7.72 -1.64
N ASP A 12 14.67 8.93 -1.64
CA ASP A 12 13.92 9.42 -0.49
C ASP A 12 12.47 8.94 -0.59
N CYS A 13 12.17 7.97 0.27
CA CYS A 13 10.83 7.47 0.47
C CYS A 13 10.04 8.45 1.32
N VAL A 14 9.43 9.43 0.68
CA VAL A 14 8.57 10.39 1.37
C VAL A 14 7.31 10.63 0.56
N ASP A 15 6.22 10.85 1.28
CA ASP A 15 5.00 11.38 0.69
C ASP A 15 5.21 12.85 0.32
N GLN A 16 4.60 13.24 -0.78
CA GLN A 16 4.65 14.61 -1.30
C GLN A 16 3.36 15.37 -1.08
N HIS A 17 2.35 14.72 -0.51
CA HIS A 17 1.05 15.32 -0.30
C HIS A 17 0.54 14.96 1.10
N GLU A 18 -0.01 15.94 1.81
CA GLU A 18 -0.53 15.77 3.18
C GLU A 18 -1.69 14.77 3.22
N SER A 19 -2.54 14.76 2.19
CA SER A 19 -3.65 13.81 2.07
C SER A 19 -3.24 12.39 1.70
N CYS A 20 -1.95 12.08 1.54
CA CYS A 20 -1.50 10.73 1.17
C CYS A 20 -1.99 9.66 2.15
N ALA A 21 -2.01 9.96 3.46
CA ALA A 21 -2.53 9.04 4.47
C ALA A 21 -4.04 8.80 4.31
N ALA A 22 -4.81 9.85 4.04
CA ALA A 22 -6.25 9.77 3.84
C ALA A 22 -6.60 9.00 2.55
N TRP A 23 -5.91 9.28 1.44
CA TRP A 23 -6.09 8.58 0.17
C TRP A 23 -5.66 7.12 0.24
N ALA A 24 -4.54 6.83 0.91
CA ALA A 24 -4.11 5.45 1.14
C ALA A 24 -5.13 4.67 1.98
N SER A 25 -5.67 5.28 3.03
CA SER A 25 -6.75 4.70 3.84
C SER A 25 -8.06 4.56 3.03
N GLY A 26 -8.30 5.46 2.08
CA GLY A 26 -9.40 5.40 1.12
C GLY A 26 -9.21 4.38 -0.01
N GLY A 27 -8.08 3.67 -0.08
CA GLY A 27 -7.82 2.62 -1.07
C GLY A 27 -7.24 3.11 -2.41
N GLU A 28 -6.84 4.38 -2.52
CA GLU A 28 -6.29 4.95 -3.77
C GLU A 28 -5.00 4.25 -4.21
N CYS A 29 -4.24 3.65 -3.30
CA CYS A 29 -3.04 2.88 -3.64
C CYS A 29 -3.34 1.67 -4.56
N MET A 30 -4.58 1.16 -4.57
CA MET A 30 -5.02 0.06 -5.44
C MET A 30 -5.89 0.54 -6.59
N SER A 31 -6.82 1.46 -6.33
CA SER A 31 -7.75 1.98 -7.34
C SER A 31 -7.08 2.95 -8.31
N ASN A 32 -6.06 3.67 -7.82
CA ASN A 32 -5.33 4.68 -8.58
C ASN A 32 -3.80 4.60 -8.33
N PRO A 33 -3.18 3.44 -8.62
CA PRO A 33 -1.76 3.24 -8.35
C PRO A 33 -0.88 4.19 -9.18
N ALA A 34 -1.33 4.58 -10.38
CA ALA A 34 -0.61 5.49 -11.24
C ALA A 34 -0.54 6.92 -10.66
N GLY A 35 -1.62 7.39 -10.03
CA GLY A 35 -1.65 8.70 -9.35
C GLY A 35 -0.92 8.68 -8.01
N MET A 36 -1.03 7.59 -7.26
CA MET A 36 -0.42 7.48 -5.93
C MET A 36 1.09 7.19 -5.98
N ALA A 37 1.59 6.43 -6.96
CA ALA A 37 2.99 6.03 -7.01
C ALA A 37 4.03 7.17 -7.07
N PRO A 38 3.82 8.30 -7.77
CA PRO A 38 4.77 9.40 -7.73
C PRO A 38 4.65 10.26 -6.47
N VAL A 39 3.44 10.39 -5.91
CA VAL A 39 3.11 11.36 -4.86
C VAL A 39 3.14 10.74 -3.46
N CYS A 40 2.55 9.56 -3.28
CA CYS A 40 2.27 8.94 -1.98
C CYS A 40 3.06 7.64 -1.79
N ARG A 41 4.37 7.69 -2.04
CA ARG A 41 5.24 6.50 -2.01
C ARG A 41 5.34 5.87 -0.64
N ALA A 42 5.41 6.67 0.43
CA ALA A 42 5.54 6.18 1.78
C ALA A 42 4.19 5.66 2.30
N SER A 43 3.11 6.43 2.14
CA SER A 43 1.74 6.02 2.50
C SER A 43 1.26 4.77 1.76
N CYS A 44 1.67 4.57 0.51
CA CYS A 44 1.40 3.34 -0.24
C CYS A 44 2.47 2.25 -0.05
N ALA A 45 3.43 2.44 0.86
CA ALA A 45 4.54 1.52 1.16
C ALA A 45 5.32 1.04 -0.08
N ILE A 46 5.35 1.86 -1.14
CA ILE A 46 6.02 1.56 -2.40
C ILE A 46 7.54 1.48 -2.17
N CYS A 47 8.05 2.21 -1.19
CA CYS A 47 9.48 2.25 -0.93
C CYS A 47 10.05 0.98 -0.30
N GLU A 48 9.27 0.31 0.54
CA GLU A 48 9.65 -1.00 1.07
C GLU A 48 9.51 -2.04 -0.02
N SER A 49 8.48 -1.88 -0.87
CA SER A 49 8.26 -2.69 -2.05
C SER A 49 9.41 -2.56 -3.07
N ASP A 50 10.03 -1.39 -3.25
CA ASP A 50 11.18 -1.21 -4.14
C ASP A 50 12.39 -2.09 -3.77
N LYS A 51 12.46 -2.58 -2.52
CA LYS A 51 13.50 -3.52 -2.05
C LYS A 51 13.08 -4.98 -2.14
N LEU A 52 11.79 -5.23 -2.35
CA LEU A 52 11.21 -6.56 -2.46
C LEU A 52 11.00 -6.88 -3.94
N HIS A 53 11.13 -8.15 -4.29
CA HIS A 53 10.82 -8.60 -5.63
C HIS A 53 10.05 -9.92 -5.56
N ASP A 54 9.14 -10.08 -6.50
CA ASP A 54 8.52 -11.37 -6.76
C ASP A 54 9.44 -12.18 -7.67
N THR A 55 9.59 -13.47 -7.38
CA THR A 55 10.36 -14.41 -8.21
C THR A 55 9.47 -15.18 -9.18
N ASN A 56 8.14 -15.04 -9.06
CA ASN A 56 7.16 -15.68 -9.91
C ASN A 56 6.12 -14.67 -10.41
N LEU A 57 5.81 -14.73 -11.71
CA LEU A 57 4.81 -13.86 -12.35
C LEU A 57 3.38 -14.08 -11.83
N THR A 58 3.11 -15.22 -11.19
CA THR A 58 1.81 -15.57 -10.59
C THR A 58 1.65 -15.01 -9.16
N CYS A 59 2.70 -14.42 -8.58
CA CYS A 59 2.65 -13.84 -7.24
C CYS A 59 1.50 -12.83 -7.00
N PRO A 60 1.15 -11.94 -7.96
CA PRO A 60 0.00 -11.04 -7.79
C PRO A 60 -1.32 -11.80 -7.64
N PHE A 61 -1.50 -12.89 -8.40
CA PHE A 61 -2.70 -13.71 -8.34
C PHE A 61 -2.80 -14.44 -6.99
N TRP A 62 -1.74 -15.14 -6.58
CA TRP A 62 -1.70 -15.82 -5.27
C TRP A 62 -1.86 -14.85 -4.10
N ALA A 63 -1.23 -13.68 -4.19
CA ALA A 63 -1.46 -12.63 -3.21
C ALA A 63 -2.94 -12.21 -3.20
N SER A 64 -3.59 -12.02 -4.35
CA SER A 64 -5.01 -11.67 -4.39
C SER A 64 -5.96 -12.76 -3.86
N THR A 65 -5.57 -14.03 -3.92
CA THR A 65 -6.42 -15.17 -3.54
C THR A 65 -6.33 -15.61 -2.08
N GLY A 66 -5.42 -15.04 -1.28
CA GLY A 66 -5.31 -15.42 0.14
C GLY A 66 -3.98 -16.07 0.53
N ASP A 67 -3.07 -16.34 -0.41
CA ASP A 67 -1.88 -17.13 -0.13
C ASP A 67 -0.90 -16.43 0.83
N CYS A 68 -0.96 -15.11 0.93
CA CYS A 68 -0.14 -14.35 1.87
C CYS A 68 -0.50 -14.62 3.34
N GLU A 69 -1.73 -15.08 3.63
CA GLU A 69 -2.15 -15.46 4.99
C GLU A 69 -2.09 -16.97 5.20
N THR A 70 -2.49 -17.75 4.20
CA THR A 70 -2.59 -19.23 4.32
C THR A 70 -1.30 -19.96 3.95
N ASN A 71 -0.45 -19.35 3.12
CA ASN A 71 0.80 -19.92 2.63
C ASN A 71 1.98 -18.94 2.76
N LEU A 72 2.01 -18.24 3.90
CA LEU A 72 2.96 -17.14 4.15
C LEU A 72 4.42 -17.58 4.00
N ALA A 73 4.79 -18.80 4.43
CA ALA A 73 6.17 -19.26 4.40
C ALA A 73 6.74 -19.41 2.98
N PHE A 74 5.92 -19.83 2.01
CA PHE A 74 6.28 -19.87 0.60
C PHE A 74 6.23 -18.46 0.01
N MET A 75 5.13 -17.76 0.26
CA MET A 75 4.88 -16.46 -0.33
C MET A 75 5.88 -15.40 0.14
N SER A 76 6.38 -15.46 1.38
CA SER A 76 7.42 -14.54 1.86
C SER A 76 8.77 -14.75 1.17
N LYS A 77 9.02 -15.95 0.62
CA LYS A 77 10.27 -16.27 -0.09
C LYS A 77 10.16 -16.00 -1.59
N SER A 78 9.01 -16.33 -2.17
CA SER A 78 8.81 -16.25 -3.62
C SER A 78 8.07 -14.99 -4.07
N CYS A 79 7.25 -14.42 -3.20
CA CYS A 79 6.26 -13.38 -3.52
C CYS A 79 6.27 -12.23 -2.50
N ALA A 80 7.46 -11.88 -2.01
CA ALA A 80 7.62 -10.93 -0.92
C ALA A 80 7.04 -9.54 -1.28
N PHE A 81 7.18 -9.11 -2.54
CA PHE A 81 6.64 -7.84 -3.02
C PHE A 81 5.11 -7.86 -3.07
N SER A 82 4.52 -8.90 -3.68
CA SER A 82 3.07 -9.04 -3.78
C SER A 82 2.39 -9.14 -2.40
N CYS A 83 3.00 -9.86 -1.44
CA CYS A 83 2.44 -9.95 -0.08
C CYS A 83 2.63 -8.69 0.75
N ALA A 84 3.75 -7.98 0.57
CA ALA A 84 3.95 -6.68 1.19
C ALA A 84 2.86 -5.70 0.71
N ARG A 85 2.66 -5.55 -0.60
CA ARG A 85 1.57 -4.71 -1.16
C ARG A 85 0.19 -5.04 -0.58
N ARG A 86 -0.11 -6.33 -0.37
CA ARG A 86 -1.39 -6.74 0.21
C ARG A 86 -1.51 -6.44 1.70
N LYS A 87 -0.44 -6.66 2.49
CA LYS A 87 -0.44 -6.30 3.92
C LYS A 87 -0.71 -4.82 4.14
N TYR A 88 -0.23 -3.94 3.26
CA TYR A 88 -0.45 -2.50 3.36
C TYR A 88 -1.83 -2.04 2.88
N ALA A 89 -2.43 -2.74 1.92
CA ALA A 89 -3.86 -2.56 1.64
C ALA A 89 -4.71 -2.81 2.89
N LEU A 90 -4.25 -3.65 3.82
CA LEU A 90 -4.94 -4.00 5.05
C LEU A 90 -4.50 -3.16 6.28
N THR A 91 -3.49 -2.30 6.19
CA THR A 91 -3.13 -1.36 7.25
C THR A 91 -3.90 -0.04 7.16
N GLY A 92 -4.46 0.29 5.98
CA GLY A 92 -5.37 1.43 5.77
C GLY A 92 -6.86 1.08 5.85
N ILE A 93 -7.21 -0.21 5.84
CA ILE A 93 -8.59 -0.69 5.97
C ILE A 93 -8.80 -1.19 7.41
N PRO A 94 -9.81 -0.70 8.15
CA PRO A 94 -10.10 -1.25 9.47
C PRO A 94 -10.35 -2.76 9.36
N ARG A 95 -9.74 -3.55 10.25
CA ARG A 95 -9.91 -5.00 10.31
C ARG A 95 -10.55 -5.43 11.61
N ASN A 96 -11.29 -6.53 11.57
CA ASN A 96 -11.78 -7.22 12.75
C ASN A 96 -10.60 -7.94 13.43
N ALA A 97 -10.78 -8.36 14.68
CA ALA A 97 -9.76 -9.10 15.43
C ALA A 97 -9.38 -10.44 14.76
N ASP A 98 -10.21 -10.95 13.85
CA ASP A 98 -10.00 -12.17 13.06
C ASP A 98 -9.27 -11.92 11.72
N GLY A 99 -8.85 -10.68 11.45
CA GLY A 99 -8.13 -10.32 10.23
C GLY A 99 -9.01 -10.12 9.00
N THR A 100 -10.34 -10.31 9.11
CA THR A 100 -11.28 -9.98 8.03
C THR A 100 -11.37 -8.46 7.86
N VAL A 101 -11.53 -8.03 6.60
CA VAL A 101 -11.80 -6.63 6.27
C VAL A 101 -13.09 -6.21 6.97
N ARG A 102 -13.01 -5.24 7.90
CA ARG A 102 -14.20 -4.49 8.28
C ARG A 102 -14.47 -3.58 7.11
N MET A 103 -15.43 -3.98 6.29
CA MET A 103 -16.16 -3.00 5.49
C MET A 103 -16.74 -2.03 6.53
N ALA A 104 -16.07 -0.90 6.76
CA ALA A 104 -16.70 0.19 7.46
C ALA A 104 -17.90 0.53 6.58
N ASN A 105 -19.09 0.13 7.00
CA ASN A 105 -20.31 0.72 6.48
C ASN A 105 -20.07 2.23 6.52
N ALA A 106 -20.37 2.92 5.42
CA ALA A 106 -20.12 4.35 5.22
C ALA A 106 -20.95 5.27 6.15
N VAL A 107 -21.23 4.83 7.38
CA VAL A 107 -22.09 5.46 8.39
C VAL A 107 -21.30 5.75 9.68
N GLU A 108 -19.97 5.80 9.64
CA GLU A 108 -19.16 6.38 10.73
C GLU A 108 -18.17 7.44 10.22
N MET A 109 -18.56 8.20 9.18
CA MET A 109 -18.05 9.56 8.99
C MET A 109 -18.80 10.49 9.96
N ALA A 110 -18.59 10.30 11.27
CA ALA A 110 -19.19 11.13 12.29
C ALA A 110 -18.11 11.93 13.03
N ILE A 111 -17.89 13.13 12.50
CA ILE A 111 -17.60 14.37 13.25
C ILE A 111 -16.21 14.43 13.92
N CYS A 112 -15.23 14.99 13.20
CA CYS A 112 -14.31 15.95 13.81
C CYS A 112 -14.80 17.36 13.42
N VAL A 113 -15.56 17.99 14.31
CA VAL A 113 -15.64 19.45 14.45
C VAL A 113 -14.49 19.89 15.33
#